data_AF-A0A7K4G467-F1
#
_entry.id   AF-A0A7K4G467-F1
#
_cell.length_a   1.000
_cell.length_b   1.000
_cell.length_c   1.000
_cell.angle_alpha   90.00
_cell.angle_beta   90.00
_cell.angle_gamma   90.00
#
_symmetry.space_group_name_H-M   'P 1'
#
loop_
_entity.id
_entity.type
_entity.pdbx_description
1 polymer ?
#
loop_
_entity_poly.entity_id
_entity_poly.type
_entity_poly.pdbx_seq_one_letter_code
_entity_poly.pdbx_strand_id
1 'polypeptide(L)'
;EFIRKKIKSIHEISKVKIASILEDKKRVYLEIIVFLDVDGNVIEKQLSFDLPLEKQLCEECLLHKGSYHEAILQIRGEREKAEKLAAKLIAQLEKKTFIVKSEFKKEGVDIQIGRKRALVEMLSKLGMAYTTSNKLVGATRDGRKQLRLTACIRL
;
A
#
# COMPACT_ATOMS: atom_id res chain seq x y z
N GLU A 1 16.52 3.87 -12.75
CA GLU A 1 16.01 4.16 -14.11
C GLU A 1 15.70 5.64 -14.37
N PHE A 2 15.00 6.34 -13.47
CA PHE A 2 14.59 7.75 -13.64
C PHE A 2 15.73 8.74 -13.97
N ILE A 3 16.86 8.62 -13.28
CA ILE A 3 18.01 9.55 -13.45
C ILE A 3 18.65 9.40 -14.84
N ARG A 4 18.83 8.17 -15.34
CA ARG A 4 19.39 7.91 -16.68
C ARG A 4 18.57 8.56 -17.80
N LYS A 5 17.24 8.58 -17.68
CA LYS A 5 16.34 9.22 -18.67
C LYS A 5 16.45 10.75 -18.70
N LYS A 6 16.93 11.39 -17.63
CA LYS A 6 17.12 12.85 -17.55
C LYS A 6 18.51 13.31 -18.02
N ILE A 7 19.49 12.42 -18.14
CA ILE A 7 20.82 12.74 -18.64
C ILE A 7 20.75 12.77 -20.17
N LYS A 8 20.71 13.97 -20.75
CA LYS A 8 20.83 14.16 -22.20
C LYS A 8 22.32 14.10 -22.57
N SER A 9 22.72 13.06 -23.31
CA SER A 9 24.07 12.91 -23.85
C SER A 9 24.00 12.60 -25.34
N ILE A 10 24.92 13.20 -26.11
CA ILE A 10 25.16 12.88 -27.52
C ILE A 10 26.05 11.63 -27.64
N HIS A 11 26.84 11.33 -26.59
CA HIS A 11 27.79 10.22 -26.52
C HIS A 11 27.26 9.08 -25.64
N GLU A 12 27.76 7.87 -25.86
CA GLU A 12 27.36 6.68 -25.11
C GLU A 12 27.75 6.80 -23.64
N ILE A 13 26.81 6.48 -22.75
CA ILE A 13 27.03 6.49 -21.30
C ILE A 13 27.53 5.11 -20.89
N SER A 14 28.83 4.99 -20.62
CA SER A 14 29.45 3.73 -20.21
C SER A 14 29.16 3.39 -18.76
N LYS A 15 29.13 4.39 -17.87
CA LYS A 15 28.87 4.19 -16.44
C LYS A 15 28.28 5.43 -15.77
N VAL A 16 27.45 5.22 -14.76
CA VAL A 16 26.96 6.29 -13.87
C VAL A 16 27.23 5.85 -12.43
N LYS A 17 27.86 6.71 -11.65
CA LYS A 17 28.06 6.56 -10.20
C LYS A 17 27.33 7.69 -9.48
N ILE A 18 26.77 7.39 -8.32
CA ILE A 18 26.27 8.41 -7.40
C ILE A 18 27.44 8.77 -6.48
N ALA A 19 27.82 10.05 -6.48
CA ALA A 19 28.90 10.55 -5.63
C ALA A 19 28.36 10.97 -4.25
N SER A 20 27.24 11.69 -4.22
CA SER A 20 26.62 12.12 -2.98
C SER A 20 25.09 12.24 -3.12
N ILE A 21 24.40 12.02 -2.00
CA ILE A 21 22.97 12.28 -1.84
C ILE A 21 22.81 13.07 -0.54
N LEU A 22 22.25 14.27 -0.63
CA LEU A 22 21.85 15.08 0.52
C LEU A 22 20.36 15.32 0.44
N GLU A 23 19.64 14.95 1.49
CA GLU A 23 18.18 15.11 1.57
C GLU A 23 17.84 16.14 2.64
N ASP A 24 17.01 17.11 2.27
CA ASP A 24 16.31 17.97 3.22
C ASP A 24 14.79 17.71 3.16
N LYS A 25 13.99 18.43 3.96
CA LYS A 25 12.53 18.19 4.06
C LYS A 25 11.76 18.41 2.75
N LYS A 26 12.32 19.14 1.78
CA LYS A 26 11.68 19.61 0.54
C LYS A 26 12.50 19.33 -0.72
N ARG A 27 13.76 18.92 -0.61
CA ARG A 27 14.68 18.75 -1.74
C ARG A 27 15.63 17.58 -1.53
N VAL A 28 16.00 16.95 -2.64
CA VAL A 28 17.13 16.02 -2.72
C VAL A 28 18.17 16.63 -3.65
N TYR A 29 19.35 16.87 -3.10
CA TYR A 29 20.54 17.24 -3.85
C TYR A 29 21.32 15.96 -4.17
N LEU A 30 21.60 15.76 -5.45
CA LEU A 30 22.20 14.53 -5.96
C LEU A 30 23.37 14.88 -6.85
N GLU A 31 24.56 14.44 -6.47
CA GLU A 31 25.74 14.53 -7.31
C GLU A 31 26.00 13.17 -7.94
N ILE A 32 26.12 13.17 -9.27
CA ILE A 32 26.46 11.98 -10.03
C ILE A 32 27.71 12.23 -10.84
N ILE A 33 28.46 11.15 -11.01
CA ILE A 33 29.60 11.07 -11.90
C ILE A 33 29.16 10.20 -13.08
N VAL A 34 29.18 10.78 -14.27
CA VAL A 34 28.87 10.11 -15.52
C VAL A 34 30.18 9.87 -16.25
N PHE A 35 30.41 8.61 -16.64
CA PHE A 35 31.50 8.23 -17.53
C PHE A 35 30.92 8.09 -18.93
N LEU A 36 31.49 8.83 -19.87
CA LEU A 36 31.09 8.89 -21.27
C LEU A 36 32.19 8.25 -22.10
N ASP A 37 31.82 7.45 -23.10
CA ASP A 37 32.75 7.00 -24.13
C ASP A 37 32.71 8.00 -25.29
N VAL A 38 33.85 8.64 -25.57
CA VAL A 38 34.03 9.56 -26.68
C VAL A 38 35.21 9.04 -27.50
N ASP A 39 34.89 8.47 -28.66
CA ASP A 39 35.87 7.93 -29.61
C ASP A 39 36.88 6.95 -28.96
N GLY A 40 36.39 6.07 -28.07
CA GLY A 40 37.20 5.09 -27.35
C GLY A 40 37.89 5.61 -26.10
N ASN A 41 37.67 6.88 -25.74
CA ASN A 41 38.20 7.49 -24.52
C ASN A 41 37.10 7.64 -23.47
N VAL A 42 37.36 7.17 -22.25
CA VAL A 42 36.43 7.32 -21.13
C VAL A 42 36.65 8.67 -20.45
N ILE A 43 35.67 9.56 -20.57
CA ILE A 43 35.66 10.89 -19.95
C ILE A 43 34.75 10.88 -18.73
N GLU A 44 35.24 11.45 -17.62
CA GLU A 44 34.47 11.64 -16.40
C GLU A 44 33.80 13.03 -16.36
N LYS A 45 32.52 13.07 -16.03
CA LYS A 45 31.77 14.32 -15.85
C LYS A 45 30.91 14.29 -14.60
N GLN A 46 31.11 15.27 -13.73
CA GLN A 46 30.27 15.47 -12.56
C GLN A 46 29.06 16.34 -12.91
N LEU A 47 27.88 15.93 -12.44
CA LEU A 47 26.61 16.63 -12.61
C LEU A 47 25.90 16.72 -11.26
N SER A 48 25.35 17.89 -10.96
CA SER A 48 24.57 18.15 -9.74
C SER A 48 23.10 18.36 -10.10
N PHE A 49 22.21 17.67 -9.39
CA PHE A 49 20.76 17.75 -9.55
C PHE A 49 20.14 18.23 -8.26
N ASP A 50 19.19 19.16 -8.38
CA ASP A 50 18.32 19.62 -7.30
C ASP A 50 16.89 19.16 -7.63
N LEU A 51 16.37 18.22 -6.85
CA LEU A 51 15.09 17.58 -7.06
C LEU A 51 14.10 18.01 -5.97
N PRO A 52 12.98 18.68 -6.30
CA PRO A 52 11.96 18.98 -5.30
C PRO A 52 11.27 17.70 -4.83
N LEU A 53 11.04 17.61 -3.53
CA LEU A 53 10.23 16.59 -2.86
C LEU A 53 8.84 17.13 -2.59
N GLU A 54 7.85 16.60 -3.30
CA GLU A 54 6.45 16.82 -3.00
C GLU A 54 5.91 15.71 -2.09
N LYS A 55 5.52 16.08 -0.88
CA LYS A 55 4.87 15.16 0.06
C LYS A 55 3.39 15.06 -0.30
N GLN A 56 2.96 13.86 -0.66
CA GLN A 56 1.56 13.51 -0.83
C GLN A 56 1.18 12.39 0.15
N LEU A 57 -0.09 12.34 0.52
CA LEU A 57 -0.60 11.19 1.26
C LEU A 57 -0.54 9.97 0.36
N CYS A 58 -0.09 8.86 0.93
CA CYS A 58 -0.19 7.58 0.24
C CYS A 58 -1.66 7.23 -0.02
N GLU A 59 -1.94 6.44 -1.06
CA GLU A 59 -3.32 6.05 -1.39
C GLU A 59 -4.03 5.39 -0.19
N GLU A 60 -3.35 4.51 0.53
CA GLU A 60 -3.90 3.86 1.72
C GLU A 60 -4.19 4.85 2.85
N CYS A 61 -3.31 5.83 3.03
CA CYS A 61 -3.43 6.89 4.01
C CYS A 61 -4.68 7.75 3.74
N LEU A 62 -4.94 8.05 2.45
CA LEU A 62 -6.15 8.76 2.01
C LEU A 62 -7.40 7.93 2.29
N LEU A 63 -7.41 6.64 1.93
CA LEU A 63 -8.55 5.75 2.13
C LEU A 63 -8.86 5.55 3.62
N HIS A 64 -7.83 5.34 4.43
CA HIS A 64 -7.96 5.19 5.88
C HIS A 64 -8.55 6.46 6.52
N LYS A 65 -8.02 7.65 6.17
CA LYS A 65 -8.56 8.93 6.66
C LYS A 65 -10.01 9.16 6.22
N GLY A 66 -10.38 8.67 5.03
CA GLY A 66 -11.75 8.70 4.51
C GLY A 66 -12.69 7.65 5.11
N SER A 67 -12.23 6.82 6.07
CA SER A 67 -13.00 5.70 6.63
C SER A 67 -13.50 4.70 5.56
N TYR A 68 -12.80 4.63 4.42
CA TYR A 68 -13.15 3.76 3.32
C TYR A 68 -12.72 2.32 3.62
N HIS A 69 -13.68 1.38 3.53
CA HIS A 69 -13.44 -0.05 3.66
C HIS A 69 -14.21 -0.83 2.60
N GLU A 70 -13.52 -1.79 1.99
CA GLU A 70 -14.11 -2.71 1.00
C GLU A 70 -14.75 -3.94 1.67
N ALA A 71 -14.41 -4.23 2.93
CA ALA A 71 -14.94 -5.39 3.61
C ALA A 71 -15.19 -5.19 5.11
N ILE A 72 -16.10 -6.01 5.65
CA ILE A 72 -16.40 -6.13 7.07
C ILE A 72 -16.27 -7.59 7.47
N LEU A 73 -15.47 -7.88 8.48
CA LEU A 73 -15.46 -9.18 9.15
C LEU A 73 -16.24 -9.07 10.45
N GLN A 74 -17.25 -9.91 10.60
CA GLN A 74 -18.08 -10.04 11.78
C GLN A 74 -17.74 -11.35 12.47
N ILE A 75 -17.35 -11.29 13.73
CA ILE A 75 -17.15 -12.46 14.58
C ILE A 75 -18.26 -12.40 15.62
N ARG A 76 -19.05 -13.47 15.71
CA ARG A 76 -20.22 -13.55 16.58
C ARG A 76 -20.09 -14.73 17.52
N GLY A 77 -20.55 -14.56 18.75
CA GLY A 77 -20.49 -15.59 19.78
C GLY A 77 -20.19 -14.97 21.14
N GLU A 78 -19.77 -15.82 22.08
CA GLU A 78 -19.34 -15.39 23.40
C GLU A 78 -18.24 -14.31 23.30
N ARG A 79 -18.44 -13.20 24.02
CA ARG A 79 -17.61 -11.99 23.91
C ARG A 79 -16.12 -12.29 23.99
N GLU A 80 -15.68 -13.01 25.02
CA GLU A 80 -14.25 -13.29 25.23
C GLU A 80 -13.63 -14.11 24.10
N LYS A 81 -14.35 -15.12 23.60
CA LYS A 81 -13.90 -15.94 22.47
C LYS A 81 -13.84 -15.13 21.18
N ALA A 82 -14.85 -14.30 20.94
CA ALA A 82 -14.92 -13.43 19.77
C ALA A 82 -13.78 -12.40 19.77
N GLU A 83 -13.50 -11.77 20.91
CA GLU A 83 -12.40 -10.82 21.09
C GLU A 83 -11.03 -11.48 20.87
N LYS A 84 -10.82 -12.67 21.45
CA LYS A 84 -9.58 -13.43 21.29
C LYS A 84 -9.33 -13.83 19.84
N LEU A 85 -10.37 -14.25 19.12
CA LEU A 85 -10.25 -14.54 17.69
C LEU A 85 -10.02 -13.26 16.88
N ALA A 86 -10.75 -12.18 17.17
CA ALA A 86 -10.60 -10.89 16.49
C ALA A 86 -9.15 -10.39 16.56
N ALA A 87 -8.53 -10.40 17.73
CA ALA A 87 -7.14 -9.97 17.91
C ALA A 87 -6.17 -10.77 17.02
N LYS A 88 -6.35 -12.10 16.93
CA LYS A 88 -5.55 -12.96 16.06
C LYS A 88 -5.74 -12.64 14.58
N LEU A 89 -6.98 -12.43 14.14
CA LEU A 89 -7.27 -12.16 12.72
C LEU A 89 -6.85 -10.75 12.31
N ILE A 90 -6.98 -9.76 13.19
CA ILE A 90 -6.47 -8.39 12.98
C ILE A 90 -4.96 -8.45 12.72
N ALA A 91 -4.18 -9.10 13.59
CA ALA A 91 -2.74 -9.21 13.44
C ALA A 91 -2.30 -9.92 12.14
N GLN A 92 -3.15 -10.79 11.57
CA GLN A 92 -2.90 -11.41 10.26
C GLN A 92 -3.28 -10.49 9.10
N LEU A 93 -4.38 -9.75 9.23
CA LEU A 93 -4.87 -8.84 8.20
C LEU A 93 -3.98 -7.61 8.05
N GLU A 94 -3.45 -7.06 9.15
CA GLU A 94 -2.54 -5.91 9.14
C GLU A 94 -1.26 -6.15 8.34
N LYS A 95 -0.87 -7.42 8.15
CA LYS A 95 0.26 -7.80 7.29
C LYS A 95 -0.03 -7.64 5.79
N LYS A 96 -1.30 -7.42 5.40
CA LYS A 96 -1.77 -7.45 4.01
C LYS A 96 -2.66 -6.27 3.62
N THR A 97 -3.23 -5.59 4.59
CA THR A 97 -4.14 -4.45 4.39
C THR A 97 -4.22 -3.64 5.68
N PHE A 98 -4.63 -2.37 5.57
CA PHE A 98 -4.98 -1.57 6.73
C PHE A 98 -6.34 -1.99 7.33
N ILE A 99 -6.45 -1.85 8.65
CA ILE A 99 -7.71 -1.95 9.41
C ILE A 99 -8.21 -0.52 9.65
N VAL A 100 -9.46 -0.26 9.25
CA VAL A 100 -10.06 1.08 9.40
C VAL A 100 -10.56 1.29 10.82
N LYS A 101 -11.26 0.27 11.36
CA LYS A 101 -11.85 0.32 12.70
C LYS A 101 -12.21 -1.09 13.16
N SER A 102 -12.10 -1.32 14.47
CA SER A 102 -12.70 -2.46 15.16
C SER A 102 -13.74 -1.97 16.17
N GLU A 103 -14.93 -2.57 16.16
CA GLU A 103 -16.02 -2.26 17.09
C GLU A 103 -16.38 -3.49 17.92
N PHE A 104 -16.29 -3.36 19.24
CA PHE A 104 -16.62 -4.41 20.20
C PHE A 104 -18.07 -4.26 20.65
N LYS A 105 -18.88 -5.28 20.40
CA LYS A 105 -20.32 -5.33 20.69
C LYS A 105 -20.63 -6.46 21.65
N LYS A 106 -21.85 -6.49 22.18
CA LYS A 106 -22.27 -7.55 23.12
C LYS A 106 -22.29 -8.92 22.43
N GLU A 107 -22.65 -8.93 21.16
CA GLU A 107 -22.79 -10.12 20.31
C GLU A 107 -21.49 -10.54 19.60
N GLY A 108 -20.38 -9.81 19.80
CA GLY A 108 -19.07 -10.11 19.21
C GLY A 108 -18.34 -8.88 18.68
N VAL A 109 -17.58 -9.02 17.59
CA VAL A 109 -16.67 -7.98 17.07
C VAL A 109 -16.91 -7.72 15.59
N ASP A 110 -16.92 -6.44 15.19
CA ASP A 110 -16.93 -6.00 13.79
C ASP A 110 -15.60 -5.36 13.44
N ILE A 111 -15.00 -5.80 12.32
CA ILE A 111 -13.70 -5.32 11.84
C ILE A 111 -13.88 -4.77 10.43
N GLN A 112 -13.65 -3.48 10.25
CA GLN A 112 -13.67 -2.80 8.95
C GLN A 112 -12.29 -2.89 8.30
N ILE A 113 -12.25 -3.43 7.08
CA ILE A 113 -11.02 -3.84 6.40
C ILE A 113 -10.88 -3.05 5.10
N GLY A 114 -9.70 -2.46 4.91
CA GLY A 114 -9.38 -1.65 3.73
C GLY A 114 -9.63 -2.38 2.42
N ARG A 115 -8.93 -3.50 2.20
CA ARG A 115 -8.97 -4.28 0.95
C ARG A 115 -9.70 -5.61 1.13
N LYS A 116 -10.72 -5.88 0.30
CA LYS A 116 -11.52 -7.13 0.38
C LYS A 116 -10.70 -8.39 0.08
N ARG A 117 -9.69 -8.28 -0.78
CA ARG A 117 -8.86 -9.41 -1.22
C ARG A 117 -8.12 -10.06 -0.04
N ALA A 118 -7.63 -9.24 0.89
CA ALA A 118 -6.94 -9.73 2.08
C ALA A 118 -7.88 -10.55 2.99
N LEU A 119 -9.13 -10.10 3.16
CA LEU A 119 -10.15 -10.86 3.89
C LEU A 119 -10.44 -12.21 3.24
N VAL A 120 -10.69 -12.23 1.92
CA VAL A 120 -11.01 -13.46 1.18
C VAL A 120 -9.88 -14.48 1.30
N GLU A 121 -8.63 -14.03 1.13
CA GLU A 121 -7.47 -14.93 1.24
C GLU A 121 -7.32 -15.50 2.66
N MET A 122 -7.53 -14.68 3.68
CA MET A 122 -7.47 -15.13 5.08
C MET A 122 -8.60 -16.12 5.40
N LEU A 123 -9.85 -15.85 4.97
CA LEU A 123 -10.99 -16.75 5.15
C LEU A 123 -10.76 -18.11 4.48
N SER A 124 -10.15 -18.15 3.29
CA SER A 124 -9.85 -19.40 2.59
C SER A 124 -8.88 -20.32 3.34
N LYS A 125 -8.08 -19.76 4.26
CA LYS A 125 -7.09 -20.49 5.08
C LYS A 125 -7.57 -20.75 6.50
N LEU A 126 -8.68 -20.14 6.90
CA LEU A 126 -9.12 -20.07 8.29
C LEU A 126 -9.72 -21.39 8.80
N GLY A 127 -10.17 -22.27 7.90
CA GLY A 127 -10.73 -23.58 8.24
C GLY A 127 -12.05 -23.53 9.04
N MET A 128 -12.65 -22.35 9.20
CA MET A 128 -13.91 -22.14 9.92
C MET A 128 -15.05 -21.89 8.95
N ALA A 129 -16.27 -22.29 9.34
CA ALA A 129 -17.47 -21.95 8.61
C ALA A 129 -17.75 -20.43 8.70
N TYR A 130 -18.08 -19.82 7.58
CA TYR A 130 -18.47 -18.42 7.51
C TYR A 130 -19.58 -18.22 6.47
N THR A 131 -20.37 -17.17 6.67
CA THR A 131 -21.35 -16.69 5.68
C THR A 131 -20.87 -15.42 5.04
N THR A 132 -21.28 -15.14 3.81
CA THR A 132 -20.92 -13.89 3.12
C THR A 132 -22.13 -13.21 2.51
N SER A 133 -22.08 -11.88 2.44
CA SER A 133 -23.03 -11.07 1.69
C SER A 133 -22.30 -9.91 1.01
N ASN A 134 -22.88 -9.40 -0.07
CA ASN A 134 -22.33 -8.27 -0.81
C ASN A 134 -23.36 -7.15 -0.86
N LYS A 135 -22.93 -5.92 -0.54
CA LYS A 135 -23.74 -4.70 -0.67
C LYS A 135 -23.15 -3.82 -1.77
N LEU A 136 -23.98 -3.37 -2.70
CA LEU A 136 -23.58 -2.33 -3.66
C LEU A 136 -23.36 -1.01 -2.92
N VAL A 137 -22.15 -0.46 -3.01
CA VAL A 137 -21.78 0.82 -2.38
C VAL A 137 -21.55 1.93 -3.39
N GLY A 138 -21.45 1.60 -4.68
CA GLY A 138 -21.33 2.57 -5.75
C GLY A 138 -20.95 1.91 -7.07
N ALA A 139 -20.55 2.74 -8.03
CA ALA A 139 -19.97 2.29 -9.30
C ALA A 139 -18.75 3.15 -9.60
N THR A 140 -17.75 2.57 -10.24
CA THR A 140 -16.62 3.31 -10.79
C THR A 140 -17.07 4.16 -11.99
N ARG A 141 -16.24 5.13 -12.40
CA ARG A 141 -16.55 5.99 -13.56
C ARG A 141 -16.73 5.20 -14.86
N ASP A 142 -16.09 4.04 -14.98
CA ASP A 142 -16.23 3.07 -16.07
C ASP A 142 -17.40 2.08 -15.86
N GLY A 143 -18.27 2.31 -14.89
CA GLY A 143 -19.52 1.57 -14.68
C GLY A 143 -19.39 0.25 -13.91
N ARG A 144 -18.20 -0.11 -13.41
CA ARG A 144 -18.03 -1.35 -12.62
C ARG A 144 -18.63 -1.17 -11.24
N LYS A 145 -19.42 -2.16 -10.80
CA LYS A 145 -20.02 -2.18 -9.47
C LYS A 145 -18.95 -2.25 -8.38
N GLN A 146 -18.98 -1.31 -7.46
CA GLN A 146 -18.23 -1.38 -6.21
C GLN A 146 -19.09 -2.08 -5.16
N LEU A 147 -18.66 -3.27 -4.75
CA LEU A 147 -19.34 -4.08 -3.75
C LEU A 147 -18.53 -4.11 -2.47
N ARG A 148 -19.21 -3.92 -1.33
CA ARG A 148 -18.67 -4.18 0.01
C ARG A 148 -19.02 -5.60 0.43
N LEU A 149 -18.01 -6.37 0.79
CA LEU A 149 -18.14 -7.73 1.27
C LEU A 149 -18.34 -7.73 2.80
N THR A 150 -19.36 -8.40 3.30
CA THR A 150 -19.46 -8.74 4.71
C THR A 150 -19.27 -10.24 4.87
N ALA A 151 -18.33 -10.67 5.71
CA ALA A 151 -18.17 -12.05 6.11
C ALA A 151 -18.53 -12.20 7.60
N CYS A 152 -19.26 -13.24 7.95
CA CYS A 152 -19.69 -13.49 9.32
C CYS A 152 -19.32 -14.90 9.77
N ILE A 153 -18.50 -14.98 10.82
CA ILE A 153 -18.11 -16.19 11.53
C ILE A 153 -18.95 -16.26 12.81
N ARG A 154 -19.52 -17.43 13.09
CA ARG A 154 -20.22 -17.72 14.35
C ARG A 154 -19.43 -18.79 15.11
N LEU A 155 -19.09 -18.49 16.37
CA LEU A 155 -18.38 -19.35 17.32
C LEU A 155 -19.35 -20.14 18.19
#